data_AF-A0A931CJS4-F1
#
_entry.id   AF-A0A931CJS4-F1
#
_cell.length_a   1.000
_cell.length_b   1.000
_cell.length_c   1.000
_cell.angle_alpha   90.00
_cell.angle_beta   90.00
_cell.angle_gamma   90.00
#
_symmetry.space_group_name_H-M   'P 1'
#
loop_
_entity.id
_entity.type
_entity.pdbx_description
1 polymer ?
#
loop_
_entity_poly.entity_id
_entity_poly.type
_entity_poly.pdbx_seq_one_letter_code
_entity_poly.pdbx_strand_id
1 'polypeptide(L)'
;MARRNDPKGRRGTPEEREAIAAKYQDAVAQLQRTAYWNLRSTIASVCVFLGVFAILFIAWGEADGARLVPTLACAIGGVCGAGVYFSRPYPLLVRWLLLAAVSFTALGLAGLAIVAGTSS
;
A
#
# COMPACT_ATOMS: atom_id res chain seq x y z
N MET A 1 24.02 -58.99 1.15
CA MET A 1 23.29 -57.90 0.47
C MET A 1 22.12 -57.47 1.36
N ALA A 2 22.29 -56.41 2.16
CA ALA A 2 21.23 -55.90 3.03
C ALA A 2 20.37 -54.89 2.25
N ARG A 3 19.07 -55.16 2.10
CA ARG A 3 18.11 -54.19 1.56
C ARG A 3 18.03 -53.00 2.52
N ARG A 4 18.51 -51.85 2.07
CA ARG A 4 18.19 -50.55 2.65
C ARG A 4 16.69 -50.33 2.50
N ASN A 5 15.96 -50.46 3.60
CA ASN A 5 14.57 -50.02 3.67
C ASN A 5 14.59 -48.49 3.65
N ASP A 6 14.44 -47.89 2.47
CA ASP A 6 14.10 -46.48 2.37
C ASP A 6 12.72 -46.30 3.04
N PRO A 7 12.59 -45.41 4.05
CA PRO A 7 11.31 -45.21 4.71
C PRO A 7 10.33 -44.57 3.72
N LYS A 8 9.53 -45.44 3.11
CA LYS A 8 8.35 -45.12 2.30
C LYS A 8 7.48 -44.14 3.07
N GLY A 9 7.44 -42.89 2.57
CA GLY A 9 6.52 -41.81 2.93
C GLY A 9 5.89 -41.92 4.31
N ARG A 10 6.55 -41.35 5.33
CA ARG A 10 5.97 -41.14 6.66
C ARG A 10 4.83 -40.13 6.54
N ARG A 11 3.66 -40.62 6.12
CA ARG A 11 2.37 -39.95 6.24
C ARG A 11 2.15 -39.79 7.73
N GLY A 12 2.48 -38.60 8.26
CA GLY A 12 2.32 -38.30 9.67
C GLY A 12 0.92 -38.65 10.17
N THR A 13 0.84 -38.99 11.45
CA THR A 13 -0.43 -39.26 12.15
C THR A 13 -1.41 -38.09 11.95
N PRO A 14 -2.73 -38.30 12.06
CA PRO A 14 -3.71 -37.21 11.96
C PRO A 14 -3.35 -36.01 12.86
N GLU A 15 -2.85 -36.27 14.07
CA GLU A 15 -2.35 -35.24 14.99
C GLU A 15 -1.11 -34.49 14.47
N GLU A 16 -0.13 -35.18 13.88
CA GLU A 16 1.03 -34.54 13.24
C GLU A 16 0.60 -33.68 12.03
N ARG A 17 -0.42 -34.11 11.28
CA ARG A 17 -0.94 -33.33 10.14
C ARG A 17 -1.67 -32.06 10.60
N GLU A 18 -2.45 -32.14 11.68
CA GLU A 18 -3.11 -30.99 12.28
C GLU A 18 -2.10 -30.00 12.87
N ALA A 19 -1.09 -30.50 13.58
CA ALA A 19 -0.01 -29.66 14.12
C ALA A 19 0.80 -28.98 13.00
N ILE A 20 1.05 -29.69 11.88
CA ILE A 20 1.69 -29.11 10.70
C ILE A 20 0.77 -28.07 10.04
N ALA A 21 -0.52 -28.36 9.88
CA ALA A 21 -1.48 -27.43 9.29
C ALA A 21 -1.62 -26.13 10.11
N ALA A 22 -1.67 -26.23 11.45
CA ALA A 22 -1.70 -25.09 12.34
C ALA A 22 -0.45 -24.21 12.20
N LYS A 23 0.75 -24.84 12.15
CA LYS A 23 2.01 -24.11 11.90
C LYS A 23 2.04 -23.43 10.53
N TYR A 24 1.53 -24.07 9.49
CA TYR A 24 1.39 -23.45 8.17
C TYR A 24 0.42 -22.27 8.20
N GLN A 25 -0.72 -22.39 8.87
CA GLN A 25 -1.69 -21.30 9.01
C GLN A 25 -1.10 -20.09 9.75
N ASP A 26 -0.36 -20.31 10.83
CA ASP A 26 0.34 -19.25 11.55
C ASP A 26 1.42 -18.57 10.70
N ALA A 27 2.21 -19.36 9.96
CA ALA A 27 3.21 -18.82 9.04
C ALA A 27 2.56 -17.98 7.93
N VAL A 28 1.44 -18.44 7.36
CA VAL A 28 0.66 -17.68 6.37
C VAL A 28 0.09 -16.41 6.99
N ALA A 29 -0.44 -16.46 8.21
CA ALA A 29 -0.96 -15.28 8.90
C ALA A 29 0.12 -14.22 9.18
N GLN A 30 1.32 -14.65 9.57
CA GLN A 30 2.47 -13.75 9.73
C GLN A 30 2.92 -13.14 8.40
N LEU A 31 2.98 -13.94 7.33
CA LEU A 31 3.29 -13.46 5.98
C LEU A 31 2.26 -12.44 5.50
N GLN A 32 0.96 -12.71 5.68
CA GLN A 32 -0.13 -11.79 5.32
C GLN A 32 -0.02 -10.48 6.10
N ARG A 33 0.26 -10.54 7.41
CA ARG A 33 0.43 -9.35 8.23
C ARG A 33 1.61 -8.49 7.73
N THR A 34 2.72 -9.13 7.37
CA THR A 34 3.92 -8.45 6.86
C THR A 34 3.69 -7.87 5.46
N ALA A 35 3.10 -8.65 4.56
CA ALA A 35 2.75 -8.22 3.21
C ALA A 35 1.76 -7.05 3.22
N TYR A 36 0.78 -7.07 4.13
CA TYR A 36 -0.19 -5.99 4.28
C TYR A 36 0.46 -4.68 4.77
N TRP A 37 1.40 -4.77 5.71
CA TRP A 37 2.18 -3.60 6.14
C TRP A 37 3.07 -3.05 5.03
N ASN A 38 3.73 -3.92 4.27
CA ASN A 38 4.55 -3.50 3.14
C ASN A 38 3.69 -2.83 2.06
N LEU A 39 2.53 -3.40 1.72
CA LEU A 39 1.61 -2.80 0.75
C LEU A 39 1.15 -1.41 1.18
N ARG A 40 0.76 -1.25 2.45
CA ARG A 40 0.38 0.05 3.01
C ARG A 40 1.52 1.08 2.93
N SER A 41 2.73 0.66 3.25
CA SER A 41 3.91 1.54 3.17
C SER A 41 4.20 1.95 1.73
N THR A 42 4.10 1.02 0.77
CA THR A 42 4.29 1.32 -0.66
C THR A 42 3.25 2.32 -1.16
N ILE A 43 1.97 2.13 -0.83
CA ILE A 43 0.90 3.07 -1.20
C ILE A 43 1.19 4.46 -0.63
N ALA A 44 1.55 4.53 0.65
CA ALA A 44 1.91 5.79 1.29
C ALA A 44 3.09 6.48 0.57
N SER A 45 4.15 5.73 0.23
CA SER A 45 5.29 6.26 -0.51
C SER A 45 4.92 6.81 -1.88
N VAL A 46 4.05 6.12 -2.62
CA VAL A 46 3.58 6.58 -3.94
C VAL A 46 2.80 7.88 -3.80
N CYS A 47 1.87 7.97 -2.83
CA CYS A 47 1.13 9.20 -2.56
C CYS A 47 2.07 10.36 -2.17
N VAL A 48 3.06 10.11 -1.30
CA VAL A 48 4.06 11.12 -0.92
C VAL A 48 4.82 11.62 -2.14
N PHE A 49 5.31 10.70 -2.98
CA PHE A 49 6.06 11.04 -4.18
C PHE A 49 5.21 11.93 -5.10
N LEU A 50 3.98 11.51 -5.41
CA LEU A 50 3.06 12.31 -6.23
C LEU A 50 2.74 13.68 -5.62
N GLY A 51 2.57 13.76 -4.30
CA GLY A 51 2.34 15.03 -3.63
C GLY A 51 3.56 15.95 -3.66
N VAL A 52 4.78 15.42 -3.59
CA VAL A 52 6.01 16.21 -3.76
C VAL A 52 6.07 16.81 -5.16
N PHE A 53 5.79 16.02 -6.20
CA PHE A 53 5.68 16.58 -7.56
C PHE A 53 4.61 17.64 -7.63
N ALA A 54 3.41 17.37 -7.11
CA ALA A 54 2.32 18.36 -7.13
C ALA A 54 2.72 19.69 -6.46
N ILE A 55 3.42 19.64 -5.33
CA ILE A 55 3.95 20.84 -4.66
C ILE A 55 4.98 21.55 -5.54
N LEU A 56 5.89 20.82 -6.20
CA LEU A 56 6.88 21.40 -7.12
C LEU A 56 6.21 22.06 -8.34
N PHE A 57 5.20 21.42 -8.93
CA PHE A 57 4.40 21.97 -10.03
C PHE A 57 3.72 23.28 -9.63
N ILE A 58 3.20 23.36 -8.38
CA ILE A 58 2.64 24.60 -7.84
C ILE A 58 3.73 25.65 -7.64
N ALA A 59 4.87 25.28 -7.04
CA ALA A 59 5.96 26.19 -6.75
C ALA A 59 6.61 26.79 -8.00
N TRP A 60 6.62 26.03 -9.12
CA TRP A 60 7.12 26.49 -10.42
C TRP A 60 6.08 27.26 -11.24
N GLY A 61 4.85 27.39 -10.75
CA GLY A 61 3.78 28.07 -11.48
C GLY A 61 3.24 27.28 -12.67
N GLU A 62 3.51 25.97 -12.76
CA GLU A 62 2.95 25.13 -13.83
C GLU A 62 1.50 24.69 -13.53
N ALA A 63 1.08 24.81 -12.27
CA ALA A 63 -0.27 24.51 -11.81
C ALA A 63 -1.20 25.73 -11.95
N ASP A 64 -1.40 26.24 -13.16
CA ASP A 64 -2.23 27.43 -13.40
C ASP A 64 -3.70 27.11 -13.74
N GLY A 65 -4.57 28.08 -13.43
CA GLY A 65 -5.99 28.07 -13.79
C GLY A 65 -6.73 26.80 -13.34
N ALA A 66 -7.30 26.07 -14.31
CA ALA A 66 -8.08 24.86 -14.04
C ALA A 66 -7.24 23.69 -13.48
N ARG A 67 -5.90 23.72 -13.61
CA ARG A 67 -5.01 22.67 -13.08
C ARG A 67 -4.64 22.86 -11.62
N LEU A 68 -4.87 24.05 -11.04
CA LEU A 68 -4.47 24.36 -9.67
C LEU A 68 -5.20 23.48 -8.63
N VAL A 69 -6.53 23.41 -8.73
CA VAL A 69 -7.37 22.64 -7.78
C VAL A 69 -7.04 21.13 -7.80
N PRO A 70 -6.94 20.47 -8.97
CA PRO A 70 -6.49 19.08 -9.05
C PRO A 70 -5.07 18.86 -8.49
N THR A 71 -4.14 19.77 -8.77
CA THR A 71 -2.76 19.66 -8.26
C THR A 71 -2.71 19.82 -6.75
N LEU A 72 -3.50 20.73 -6.17
CA LEU A 72 -3.63 20.87 -4.72
C LEU A 72 -4.20 19.60 -4.07
N ALA A 73 -5.17 18.94 -4.70
CA ALA A 73 -5.68 17.66 -4.21
C ALA A 73 -4.58 16.59 -4.17
N CYS A 74 -3.73 16.49 -5.20
CA CYS A 74 -2.56 15.61 -5.19
C CYS A 74 -1.58 15.95 -4.06
N ALA A 75 -1.31 17.24 -3.82
CA ALA A 75 -0.45 17.69 -2.73
C ALA A 75 -0.99 17.28 -1.35
N ILE A 76 -2.28 17.49 -1.11
CA ILE A 76 -2.96 17.05 0.13
C ILE A 76 -2.86 15.52 0.27
N GLY A 77 -3.06 14.77 -0.81
CA GLY A 77 -2.90 13.33 -0.85
C GLY A 77 -1.51 12.86 -0.40
N GLY A 78 -0.46 13.55 -0.85
CA GLY A 78 0.91 13.24 -0.42
C GLY A 78 1.21 13.62 1.02
N VAL A 79 0.67 14.74 1.53
CA VAL A 79 0.79 15.10 2.96
C VAL A 79 0.11 14.05 3.84
N CYS A 80 -1.09 13.58 3.46
CA CYS A 80 -1.76 12.49 4.15
C CYS A 80 -0.93 11.19 4.09
N GLY A 81 -0.32 10.89 2.95
CA GLY A 81 0.60 9.76 2.80
C GLY A 81 1.81 9.86 3.74
N ALA A 82 2.39 11.05 3.90
CA ALA A 82 3.50 11.29 4.82
C ALA A 82 3.07 11.09 6.28
N GLY A 83 1.86 11.55 6.63
CA GLY A 83 1.28 11.40 7.97
C GLY A 83 1.13 9.93 8.41
N VAL A 84 1.05 8.98 7.47
CA VAL A 84 1.02 7.54 7.77
C VAL A 84 2.29 7.09 8.51
N TYR A 85 3.45 7.65 8.17
CA TYR A 85 4.73 7.32 8.81
C TYR A 85 4.79 7.80 10.27
N PHE A 86 4.19 8.95 10.55
CA PHE A 86 4.11 9.51 11.91
C PHE A 86 3.03 8.85 12.76
N SER A 87 1.97 8.32 12.13
CA SER A 87 0.81 7.73 12.82
C SER A 87 0.94 6.23 13.09
N ARG A 88 2.13 5.63 12.89
CA ARG A 88 2.41 4.19 13.12
C ARG A 88 1.83 3.59 14.40
N PRO A 89 1.85 4.25 15.58
CA PRO A 89 1.27 3.68 16.80
C PRO A 89 -0.27 3.62 16.80
N TYR A 90 -0.97 4.32 15.90
CA TYR A 90 -2.43 4.43 15.87
C TYR A 90 -3.02 3.74 14.62
N PRO A 91 -3.42 2.46 14.70
CA PRO A 91 -3.79 1.68 13.52
C PRO A 91 -5.07 2.18 12.82
N LEU A 92 -6.03 2.73 13.57
CA LEU A 92 -7.23 3.35 13.00
C LEU A 92 -6.88 4.63 12.24
N LEU A 93 -6.02 5.47 12.82
CA LEU A 93 -5.59 6.72 12.21
C LEU A 93 -4.83 6.47 10.91
N VAL A 94 -3.90 5.50 10.90
CA VAL A 94 -3.19 5.05 9.68
C VAL A 94 -4.16 4.67 8.57
N ARG A 95 -5.26 3.96 8.90
CA ARG A 95 -6.25 3.55 7.90
C ARG A 95 -6.97 4.76 7.31
N TRP A 96 -7.40 5.71 8.14
CA TRP A 96 -8.06 6.93 7.67
C TRP A 96 -7.12 7.82 6.85
N LEU A 97 -5.86 7.97 7.25
CA LEU A 97 -4.86 8.72 6.49
C LEU A 97 -4.56 8.06 5.14
N LEU A 98 -4.47 6.73 5.08
CA LEU A 98 -4.30 6.03 3.79
C LEU A 98 -5.51 6.20 2.89
N LEU A 99 -6.73 6.10 3.43
CA LEU A 99 -7.95 6.35 2.66
C LEU A 99 -7.96 7.78 2.12
N ALA A 100 -7.71 8.77 2.98
CA ALA A 100 -7.61 10.17 2.57
C ALA A 100 -6.53 10.37 1.51
N ALA A 101 -5.32 9.82 1.72
CA ALA A 101 -4.21 9.92 0.78
C ALA A 101 -4.60 9.38 -0.60
N VAL A 102 -5.19 8.18 -0.65
CA VAL A 102 -5.63 7.56 -1.91
C VAL A 102 -6.76 8.35 -2.54
N SER A 103 -7.77 8.77 -1.78
CA SER A 103 -8.91 9.53 -2.29
C SER A 103 -8.49 10.87 -2.89
N PHE A 104 -7.67 11.65 -2.17
CA PHE A 104 -7.19 12.95 -2.65
C PHE A 104 -6.26 12.80 -3.86
N THR A 105 -5.37 11.80 -3.85
CA THR A 105 -4.49 11.52 -5.00
C THR A 105 -5.31 11.10 -6.23
N ALA A 106 -6.31 10.23 -6.05
CA ALA A 106 -7.17 9.79 -7.14
C ALA A 106 -8.03 10.92 -7.72
N LEU A 107 -8.62 11.75 -6.85
CA LEU A 107 -9.39 12.93 -7.26
C LEU A 107 -8.52 13.96 -7.98
N GLY A 108 -7.30 14.20 -7.49
CA GLY A 108 -6.34 15.09 -8.14
C GLY A 108 -5.92 14.58 -9.52
N LEU A 109 -5.59 13.29 -9.65
CA LEU A 109 -5.26 12.68 -10.94
C LEU A 109 -6.44 12.68 -11.91
N ALA A 110 -7.66 12.36 -11.44
CA ALA A 110 -8.86 12.41 -12.27
C ALA A 110 -9.15 13.84 -12.75
N GLY A 111 -9.04 14.83 -11.86
CA GLY A 111 -9.19 16.24 -12.21
C GLY A 111 -8.16 16.69 -13.25
N LEU A 112 -6.89 16.31 -13.10
CA LEU A 112 -5.84 16.59 -14.08
C LEU A 112 -6.13 15.93 -15.43
N ALA A 113 -6.59 14.68 -15.44
CA ALA A 113 -6.93 13.95 -16.67
C ALA A 113 -8.10 14.61 -17.41
N ILE A 114 -9.13 15.07 -16.67
CA ILE A 114 -10.25 15.83 -17.24
C ILE A 114 -9.74 17.13 -17.86
N VAL A 115 -8.95 17.91 -17.12
CA VAL A 115 -8.41 19.18 -17.63
C VAL A 115 -7.52 18.95 -18.86
N ALA A 116 -6.71 17.91 -18.86
CA ALA A 116 -5.89 17.53 -20.01
C ALA A 116 -6.74 17.16 -21.24
N GLY A 117 -7.79 16.35 -21.06
CA GLY A 117 -8.71 15.96 -22.14
C GLY A 117 -9.60 17.09 -22.64
N THR A 118 -9.83 18.14 -21.83
CA THR A 118 -10.51 19.36 -22.31
C THR A 118 -9.59 20.32 -23.08
N SER A 119 -8.27 20.08 -23.04
CA SER A 119 -7.27 20.90 -23.72
C SER A 119 -6.72 20.29 -25.02
N SER A 120 -7.24 19.14 -25.44
CA SER A 120 -6.93 18.44 -26.70
C SER A 120 -8.03 18.62 -27.74
#